data_AF-A0A8H4JMF0-F1
#
_entry.id   AF-A0A8H4JMF0-F1
#
_cell.length_a   1.000
_cell.length_b   1.000
_cell.length_c   1.000
_cell.angle_alpha   90.00
_cell.angle_beta   90.00
_cell.angle_gamma   90.00
#
_symmetry.space_group_name_H-M   'P 1'
#
loop_
_entity.id
_entity.type
_entity.pdbx_description
1 polymer ?
#
loop_
_entity_poly.entity_id
_entity_poly.type
_entity_poly.pdbx_seq_one_letter_code
_entity_poly.pdbx_strand_id
1 'polypeptide(L)'
;MGSNLYAHRGFMLDTGRKFFPVKAILHLLTLLHQYNFNVFHWHIYDAESFPLYFPADGGLTNASIKYSQTHTYYTSDDIHSVVSHAESLGIHVYPETDMPGHSDIWGLWKRELVVGKPSLEDPQAQLDIRPSRQQTYDYVRSLVSTVDHLFGSSIHHFGGDEVAYIWKTKDDNKLFNTFLNWTKTLAPKKSVILWDDPLTDKEKNINLSKDWIIQTWHKGTTQKVLDKGHRVIVSESNAFYLGNADAKKISSFKFPKSSKVLGFEVVWFTSEGDDPNDLEQSWIIEPLKAASKIRRA
;
A
#
# COMPACT_ATOMS: atom_id res chain seq x y z
N MET A 1 7.26 19.74 -26.83
CA MET A 1 6.18 20.12 -25.89
C MET A 1 6.03 18.96 -24.92
N GLY A 2 6.17 19.20 -23.61
CA GLY A 2 6.07 18.13 -22.60
C GLY A 2 4.66 17.54 -22.56
N SER A 3 4.55 16.25 -22.24
CA SER A 3 3.26 15.60 -22.02
C SER A 3 2.49 16.30 -20.88
N ASN A 4 1.20 16.56 -21.07
CA ASN A 4 0.30 17.05 -20.03
C ASN A 4 -0.21 15.93 -19.11
N LEU A 5 0.37 14.72 -19.20
CA LEU A 5 0.08 13.62 -18.29
C LEU A 5 0.79 13.81 -16.94
N TYR A 6 0.19 13.28 -15.88
CA TYR A 6 0.91 13.04 -14.63
C TYR A 6 1.94 11.94 -14.82
N ALA A 7 3.08 12.05 -14.13
CA ALA A 7 4.14 11.05 -14.19
C ALA A 7 3.72 9.75 -13.49
N HIS A 8 2.92 9.86 -12.43
CA HIS A 8 2.38 8.75 -11.65
C HIS A 8 0.91 8.53 -11.97
N ARG A 9 0.57 7.46 -12.69
CA ARG A 9 -0.81 7.07 -13.02
C ARG A 9 -0.98 5.64 -12.57
N GLY A 10 -1.29 5.47 -11.29
CA GLY A 10 -1.22 4.19 -10.61
C GLY A 10 -2.56 3.53 -10.37
N PHE A 11 -2.50 2.23 -10.17
CA PHE A 11 -3.59 1.43 -9.67
C PHE A 11 -3.09 0.61 -8.49
N MET A 12 -3.77 0.69 -7.34
CA MET A 12 -3.49 -0.17 -6.20
C MET A 12 -4.47 -1.33 -6.15
N LEU A 13 -3.94 -2.55 -6.05
CA LEU A 13 -4.72 -3.75 -5.76
C LEU A 13 -4.34 -4.30 -4.39
N ASP A 14 -5.35 -4.44 -3.53
CA ASP A 14 -5.25 -5.17 -2.29
C ASP A 14 -5.43 -6.67 -2.55
N THR A 15 -4.44 -7.46 -2.18
CA THR A 15 -4.53 -8.91 -2.17
C THR A 15 -4.40 -9.52 -0.78
N GLY A 16 -4.36 -8.67 0.26
CA GLY A 16 -4.34 -9.04 1.67
C GLY A 16 -5.71 -9.46 2.17
N ARG A 17 -6.79 -8.77 1.79
CA ARG A 17 -8.16 -9.20 2.12
C ARG A 17 -8.68 -10.29 1.19
N LYS A 18 -8.40 -10.19 -0.11
CA LYS A 18 -8.82 -11.18 -1.11
C LYS A 18 -7.65 -11.61 -1.98
N PHE A 19 -7.35 -12.90 -2.04
CA PHE A 19 -6.35 -13.41 -2.97
C PHE A 19 -6.80 -13.28 -4.43
N PHE A 20 -5.94 -12.72 -5.29
CA PHE A 20 -6.14 -12.66 -6.74
C PHE A 20 -5.17 -13.62 -7.43
N PRO A 21 -5.64 -14.64 -8.17
CA PRO A 21 -4.75 -15.51 -8.92
C PRO A 21 -3.85 -14.71 -9.87
N VAL A 22 -2.60 -15.17 -10.08
CA VAL A 22 -1.64 -14.48 -10.97
C VAL A 22 -2.24 -14.15 -12.32
N LYS A 23 -3.00 -15.08 -12.93
CA LYS A 23 -3.69 -14.84 -14.20
C LYS A 23 -4.63 -13.63 -14.17
N ALA A 24 -5.34 -13.40 -13.07
CA ALA A 24 -6.19 -12.23 -12.88
C ALA A 24 -5.35 -10.95 -12.80
N ILE A 25 -4.23 -10.97 -12.06
CA ILE A 25 -3.32 -9.82 -11.95
C ILE A 25 -2.71 -9.48 -13.33
N LEU A 26 -2.29 -10.48 -14.11
CA LEU A 26 -1.79 -10.26 -15.48
C LEU A 26 -2.87 -9.66 -16.40
N HIS A 27 -4.12 -10.11 -16.27
CA HIS A 27 -5.25 -9.54 -17.00
C HIS A 27 -5.50 -8.07 -16.58
N LEU A 28 -5.49 -7.79 -15.28
CA LEU A 28 -5.61 -6.43 -14.75
C LEU A 28 -4.52 -5.52 -15.33
N LEU A 29 -3.26 -5.94 -15.33
CA LEU A 29 -2.14 -5.18 -15.92
C LEU A 29 -2.39 -4.85 -17.40
N THR A 30 -2.94 -5.78 -18.16
CA THR A 30 -3.32 -5.54 -19.56
C THR A 30 -4.41 -4.47 -19.67
N LEU A 31 -5.43 -4.50 -18.82
CA LEU A 31 -6.48 -3.47 -18.77
C LEU A 31 -5.89 -2.10 -18.37
N LEU A 32 -5.01 -2.06 -17.36
CA LEU A 32 -4.33 -0.84 -16.91
C LEU A 32 -3.52 -0.20 -18.03
N HIS A 33 -2.79 -1.01 -18.80
CA HIS A 33 -2.06 -0.54 -19.98
C HIS A 33 -3.00 0.10 -21.02
N GLN A 34 -4.12 -0.56 -21.33
CA GLN A 34 -5.13 -0.03 -22.27
C GLN A 34 -5.70 1.33 -21.83
N TYR A 35 -5.81 1.56 -20.52
CA TYR A 35 -6.26 2.82 -19.93
C TYR A 35 -5.12 3.76 -19.52
N ASN A 36 -3.92 3.59 -20.10
CA ASN A 36 -2.78 4.49 -19.96
C ASN A 36 -2.28 4.66 -18.51
N PHE A 37 -2.48 3.65 -17.65
CA PHE A 37 -1.80 3.56 -16.37
C PHE A 37 -0.35 3.10 -16.57
N ASN A 38 0.54 3.50 -15.68
CA ASN A 38 1.97 3.17 -15.74
C ASN A 38 2.54 2.73 -14.39
N VAL A 39 1.70 2.56 -13.38
CA VAL A 39 2.10 2.12 -12.05
C VAL A 39 1.10 1.07 -11.55
N PHE A 40 1.61 -0.01 -10.99
CA PHE A 40 0.86 -1.00 -10.24
C PHE A 40 1.41 -1.06 -8.81
N HIS A 41 0.62 -0.57 -7.87
CA HIS A 41 0.91 -0.61 -6.45
C HIS A 41 0.30 -1.90 -5.89
N TRP A 42 1.16 -2.80 -5.41
CA TRP A 42 0.70 -4.08 -4.89
C TRP A 42 0.65 -4.06 -3.36
N HIS A 43 -0.55 -3.85 -2.83
CA HIS A 43 -0.86 -4.02 -1.41
C HIS A 43 -1.07 -5.52 -1.15
N ILE A 44 0.03 -6.21 -0.91
CA ILE A 44 0.08 -7.66 -1.09
C ILE A 44 -0.43 -8.46 0.11
N TYR A 45 -0.34 -7.89 1.31
CA TYR A 45 -0.82 -8.48 2.58
C TYR A 45 -1.53 -7.42 3.41
N ASP A 46 -2.34 -7.85 4.38
CA ASP A 46 -2.91 -6.99 5.41
C ASP A 46 -3.13 -7.81 6.71
N ALA A 47 -3.87 -7.27 7.67
CA ALA A 47 -4.25 -7.90 8.93
C ALA A 47 -4.86 -9.29 8.72
N GLU A 48 -5.67 -9.46 7.67
CA GLU A 48 -6.46 -10.66 7.42
C GLU A 48 -5.63 -11.80 6.82
N SER A 49 -4.61 -11.51 6.00
CA SER A 49 -3.77 -12.57 5.40
C SER A 49 -2.41 -12.09 4.92
N PHE A 50 -1.48 -13.05 4.79
CA PHE A 50 -0.10 -12.84 4.34
C PHE A 50 0.24 -13.79 3.17
N PRO A 51 -0.21 -13.51 1.93
CA PRO A 51 -0.04 -14.39 0.78
C PRO A 51 1.36 -14.26 0.14
N LEU A 52 2.40 -14.26 0.96
CA LEU A 52 3.80 -14.22 0.54
C LEU A 52 4.58 -15.30 1.27
N TYR A 53 5.59 -15.88 0.61
CA TYR A 53 6.51 -16.82 1.29
C TYR A 53 7.48 -16.05 2.19
N PHE A 54 7.21 -16.05 3.50
CA PHE A 54 7.97 -15.33 4.50
C PHE A 54 7.69 -15.86 5.93
N PRO A 55 8.68 -15.79 6.84
CA PRO A 55 10.11 -15.61 6.55
C PRO A 55 10.68 -16.86 5.87
N ALA A 56 12.01 -17.03 5.82
CA ALA A 56 12.64 -18.15 5.10
C ALA A 56 12.19 -19.55 5.57
N ASP A 57 11.65 -19.68 6.79
CA ASP A 57 11.07 -20.91 7.32
C ASP A 57 9.57 -21.10 6.98
N GLY A 58 8.96 -20.14 6.28
CA GLY A 58 7.54 -20.11 5.92
C GLY A 58 6.59 -19.89 7.10
N GLY A 59 7.09 -19.49 8.28
CA GLY A 59 6.30 -19.41 9.51
C GLY A 59 5.05 -18.54 9.40
N LEU A 60 5.17 -17.32 8.89
CA LEU A 60 4.02 -16.41 8.74
C LEU A 60 3.10 -16.87 7.60
N THR A 61 3.66 -17.34 6.49
CA THR A 61 2.91 -17.94 5.38
C THR A 61 2.03 -19.09 5.86
N ASN A 62 2.60 -20.02 6.62
CA ASN A 62 1.89 -21.18 7.15
C ASN A 62 0.79 -20.77 8.14
N ALA A 63 1.02 -19.72 8.94
CA ALA A 63 -0.02 -19.16 9.79
C ALA A 63 -1.15 -18.55 8.96
N SER A 64 -0.84 -17.76 7.92
CA SER A 64 -1.84 -17.24 6.99
C SER A 64 -2.69 -18.34 6.36
N ILE A 65 -2.06 -19.34 5.73
CA ILE A 65 -2.77 -20.46 5.08
C ILE A 65 -3.70 -21.19 6.06
N LYS A 66 -3.31 -21.28 7.33
CA LYS A 66 -4.07 -22.01 8.35
C LYS A 66 -5.26 -21.21 8.89
N TYR A 67 -5.12 -19.90 9.06
CA TYR A 67 -6.06 -19.09 9.83
C TYR A 67 -6.91 -18.15 8.97
N SER A 68 -6.41 -17.69 7.83
CA SER A 68 -7.13 -16.77 6.97
C SER A 68 -7.98 -17.48 5.93
N GLN A 69 -8.73 -16.71 5.15
CA GLN A 69 -9.48 -17.22 4.01
C GLN A 69 -8.59 -17.50 2.79
N THR A 70 -7.36 -16.98 2.80
CA THR A 70 -6.37 -17.14 1.74
C THR A 70 -5.46 -18.33 2.07
N HIS A 71 -5.77 -19.48 1.49
CA HIS A 71 -5.08 -20.76 1.72
C HIS A 71 -3.90 -21.02 0.79
N THR A 72 -3.36 -19.95 0.18
CA THR A 72 -2.25 -20.01 -0.79
C THR A 72 -1.42 -18.73 -0.68
N TYR A 73 -0.31 -18.66 -1.43
CA TYR A 73 0.57 -17.49 -1.47
C TYR A 73 1.18 -17.33 -2.86
N TYR A 74 1.69 -16.14 -3.16
CA TYR A 74 2.49 -15.89 -4.35
C TYR A 74 3.92 -16.40 -4.14
N THR A 75 4.35 -17.29 -5.03
CA THR A 75 5.74 -17.74 -5.09
C THR A 75 6.65 -16.64 -5.64
N SER A 76 7.97 -16.83 -5.53
CA SER A 76 8.93 -15.92 -6.18
C SER A 76 8.71 -15.85 -7.70
N ASP A 77 8.38 -16.97 -8.34
CA ASP A 77 8.15 -17.04 -9.79
C ASP A 77 6.85 -16.32 -10.18
N ASP A 78 5.82 -16.38 -9.32
CA ASP A 78 4.57 -15.62 -9.52
C ASP A 78 4.84 -14.11 -9.53
N ILE A 79 5.58 -13.61 -8.54
CA ILE A 79 5.91 -12.18 -8.42
C ILE A 79 6.80 -11.75 -9.59
N HIS A 80 7.83 -12.53 -9.94
CA HIS A 80 8.68 -12.25 -11.10
C HIS A 80 7.87 -12.23 -12.40
N SER A 81 6.87 -13.11 -12.55
CA SER A 81 6.00 -13.14 -13.72
C SER A 81 5.13 -11.87 -13.81
N VAL A 82 4.56 -11.43 -12.69
CA VAL A 82 3.79 -10.18 -12.61
C VAL A 82 4.66 -8.97 -12.93
N VAL A 83 5.84 -8.86 -12.31
CA VAL A 83 6.78 -7.75 -12.54
C VAL A 83 7.22 -7.71 -14.00
N SER A 84 7.69 -8.84 -14.56
CA SER A 84 8.18 -8.91 -15.95
C SER A 84 7.07 -8.58 -16.95
N HIS A 85 5.84 -9.03 -16.70
CA HIS A 85 4.71 -8.71 -17.57
C HIS A 85 4.35 -7.24 -17.50
N ALA A 86 4.27 -6.65 -16.29
CA ALA A 86 4.01 -5.23 -16.11
C ALA A 86 5.09 -4.37 -16.82
N GLU A 87 6.36 -4.73 -16.69
CA GLU A 87 7.47 -4.05 -17.38
C GLU A 87 7.32 -4.08 -18.90
N SER A 88 6.90 -5.23 -19.47
CA SER A 88 6.64 -5.35 -20.91
C SER A 88 5.51 -4.41 -21.41
N LEU A 89 4.63 -3.99 -20.51
CA LEU A 89 3.53 -3.05 -20.75
C LEU A 89 3.90 -1.60 -20.38
N GLY A 90 5.13 -1.35 -19.91
CA GLY A 90 5.56 -0.04 -19.42
C GLY A 90 4.93 0.35 -18.08
N ILE A 91 4.50 -0.62 -17.28
CA ILE A 91 3.94 -0.45 -15.94
C ILE A 91 5.02 -0.76 -14.91
N HIS A 92 5.28 0.20 -14.03
CA HIS A 92 6.19 0.01 -12.91
C HIS A 92 5.44 -0.62 -11.72
N VAL A 93 5.98 -1.72 -11.17
CA VAL A 93 5.40 -2.38 -10.00
C VAL A 93 6.16 -1.95 -8.74
N TYR A 94 5.46 -1.65 -7.65
CA TYR A 94 6.09 -1.53 -6.34
C TYR A 94 5.25 -2.17 -5.24
N PRO A 95 5.91 -2.72 -4.21
CA PRO A 95 5.23 -3.37 -3.11
C PRO A 95 4.86 -2.40 -2.01
N GLU A 96 3.87 -2.80 -1.23
CA GLU A 96 3.62 -2.28 0.11
C GLU A 96 3.96 -3.31 1.17
N THR A 97 4.74 -2.89 2.17
CA THR A 97 4.82 -3.57 3.45
C THR A 97 4.21 -2.66 4.50
N ASP A 98 2.89 -2.79 4.69
CA ASP A 98 2.16 -1.95 5.63
C ASP A 98 2.55 -2.30 7.08
N MET A 99 3.04 -1.28 7.77
CA MET A 99 3.57 -1.36 9.13
C MET A 99 3.49 0.00 9.83
N PRO A 100 3.35 0.03 11.17
CA PRO A 100 3.22 -1.12 12.07
C PRO A 100 1.78 -1.62 12.22
N GLY A 101 0.78 -0.93 11.64
CA GLY A 101 -0.61 -1.34 11.63
C GLY A 101 -0.83 -2.66 10.89
N HIS A 102 -2.09 -3.04 10.68
CA HIS A 102 -2.47 -4.12 9.76
C HIS A 102 -1.69 -5.44 9.99
N SER A 103 -1.51 -5.82 11.25
CA SER A 103 -0.58 -6.90 11.65
C SER A 103 -1.24 -8.02 12.48
N ASP A 104 -2.56 -8.17 12.44
CA ASP A 104 -3.25 -9.22 13.19
C ASP A 104 -2.77 -10.63 12.84
N ILE A 105 -2.57 -10.94 11.56
CA ILE A 105 -2.03 -12.24 11.15
C ILE A 105 -0.64 -12.52 11.71
N TRP A 106 0.19 -11.50 11.94
CA TRP A 106 1.48 -11.64 12.63
C TRP A 106 1.30 -12.10 14.06
N GLY A 107 0.27 -11.60 14.74
CA GLY A 107 -0.07 -12.00 16.09
C GLY A 107 -0.61 -13.43 16.21
N LEU A 108 -1.25 -13.95 15.17
CA LEU A 108 -1.65 -15.36 15.09
C LEU A 108 -0.47 -16.29 14.81
N TRP A 109 0.54 -15.81 14.09
CA TRP A 109 1.81 -16.52 13.94
C TRP A 109 2.63 -16.50 15.25
N LYS A 110 2.88 -15.30 15.78
CA LYS A 110 3.71 -15.04 16.96
C LYS A 110 3.15 -13.90 17.79
N ARG A 111 2.48 -14.26 18.89
CA ARG A 111 1.76 -13.32 19.76
C ARG A 111 2.67 -12.23 20.33
N GLU A 112 3.94 -12.52 20.56
CA GLU A 112 4.94 -11.62 21.13
C GLU A 112 5.37 -10.49 20.18
N LEU A 113 5.09 -10.60 18.89
CA LEU A 113 5.45 -9.58 17.89
C LEU A 113 4.50 -8.38 17.87
N VAL A 114 3.34 -8.47 18.54
CA VAL A 114 2.27 -7.47 18.43
C VAL A 114 1.76 -6.98 19.78
N VAL A 115 1.28 -5.74 19.79
CA VAL A 115 0.37 -5.22 20.83
C VAL A 115 -1.08 -5.30 20.34
N GLY A 116 -2.05 -5.07 21.22
CA GLY A 116 -3.46 -5.30 20.90
C GLY A 116 -3.86 -6.78 20.98
N LYS A 117 -5.09 -7.12 20.57
CA LYS A 117 -5.59 -8.51 20.56
C LYS A 117 -5.81 -8.93 19.10
N PRO A 118 -4.97 -9.84 18.56
CA PRO A 118 -5.10 -10.29 17.18
C PRO A 118 -6.47 -10.91 16.89
N SER A 119 -7.11 -10.47 15.82
CA SER A 119 -8.35 -11.03 15.29
C SER A 119 -8.46 -10.72 13.80
N LEU A 120 -8.80 -11.72 12.97
CA LEU A 120 -9.01 -11.50 11.53
C LEU A 120 -10.40 -10.95 11.22
N GLU A 121 -11.36 -11.10 12.13
CA GLU A 121 -12.74 -10.59 11.98
C GLU A 121 -12.88 -9.14 12.48
N ASP A 122 -12.02 -8.74 13.41
CA ASP A 122 -11.98 -7.39 14.00
C ASP A 122 -10.52 -7.03 14.27
N PRO A 123 -9.76 -6.63 13.24
CA PRO A 123 -8.35 -6.29 13.37
C PRO A 123 -8.08 -5.18 14.38
N GLN A 124 -7.31 -5.49 15.41
CA GLN A 124 -6.99 -4.56 16.51
C GLN A 124 -5.55 -4.72 17.00
N ALA A 125 -4.69 -5.40 16.22
CA ALA A 125 -3.29 -5.63 16.57
C ALA A 125 -2.33 -4.95 15.59
N GLN A 126 -1.19 -4.56 16.15
CA GLN A 126 -0.13 -3.88 15.41
C GLN A 126 1.22 -4.33 15.94
N LEU A 127 2.26 -4.27 15.11
CA LEU A 127 3.61 -4.64 15.49
C LEU A 127 4.05 -3.91 16.77
N ASP A 128 4.65 -4.65 17.70
CA ASP A 128 5.25 -4.10 18.89
C ASP A 128 6.61 -3.51 18.55
N ILE A 129 6.62 -2.21 18.23
CA ILE A 129 7.81 -1.47 17.82
C ILE A 129 8.60 -0.91 19.01
N ARG A 130 8.29 -1.30 20.26
CA ARG A 130 9.07 -0.85 21.42
C ARG A 130 10.53 -1.31 21.27
N PRO A 131 11.53 -0.47 21.61
CA PRO A 131 12.95 -0.81 21.39
C PRO A 131 13.41 -2.11 22.07
N SER A 132 12.71 -2.58 23.12
CA SER A 132 12.99 -3.86 23.77
C SER A 132 12.55 -5.08 22.95
N ARG A 133 11.85 -4.89 21.82
CA ARG A 133 11.34 -5.95 20.94
C ARG A 133 12.22 -6.13 19.71
N GLN A 134 13.48 -6.49 19.93
CA GLN A 134 14.45 -6.63 18.86
C GLN A 134 14.00 -7.59 17.74
N GLN A 135 13.29 -8.66 18.12
CA GLN A 135 12.76 -9.64 17.16
C GLN A 135 11.78 -9.03 16.14
N THR A 136 10.95 -8.06 16.54
CA THR A 136 10.07 -7.33 15.61
C THR A 136 10.90 -6.63 14.54
N TYR A 137 11.94 -5.90 14.95
CA TYR A 137 12.83 -5.17 14.03
C TYR A 137 13.60 -6.12 13.10
N ASP A 138 13.99 -7.30 13.59
CA ASP A 138 14.70 -8.29 12.78
C ASP A 138 13.78 -8.89 11.70
N TYR A 139 12.52 -9.18 12.03
CA TYR A 139 11.55 -9.61 11.02
C TYR A 139 11.19 -8.52 10.03
N VAL A 140 10.98 -7.28 10.48
CA VAL A 140 10.72 -6.15 9.57
C VAL A 140 11.88 -5.94 8.61
N ARG A 141 13.13 -5.98 9.10
CA ARG A 141 14.33 -5.89 8.24
C ARG A 141 14.37 -7.03 7.23
N SER A 142 14.10 -8.26 7.67
CA SER A 142 14.06 -9.43 6.79
C SER A 142 12.95 -9.32 5.75
N LEU A 143 11.78 -8.82 6.13
CA LEU A 143 10.64 -8.65 5.24
C LEU A 143 10.95 -7.64 4.14
N VAL A 144 11.38 -6.43 4.52
CA VAL A 144 11.72 -5.37 3.57
C VAL A 144 12.80 -5.85 2.61
N SER A 145 13.84 -6.54 3.12
CA SER A 145 14.88 -7.12 2.25
C SER A 145 14.33 -8.19 1.29
N THR A 146 13.40 -9.03 1.74
CA THR A 146 12.81 -10.11 0.90
C THR A 146 11.94 -9.50 -0.19
N VAL A 147 11.04 -8.61 0.19
CA VAL A 147 10.12 -7.92 -0.73
C VAL A 147 10.90 -7.04 -1.71
N ASP A 148 11.90 -6.31 -1.27
CA ASP A 148 12.74 -5.49 -2.16
C ASP A 148 13.50 -6.32 -3.19
N HIS A 149 13.94 -7.53 -2.82
CA HIS A 149 14.59 -8.46 -3.73
C HIS A 149 13.62 -9.01 -4.77
N LEU A 150 12.43 -9.44 -4.34
CA LEU A 150 11.40 -10.01 -5.21
C LEU A 150 10.87 -9.01 -6.25
N PHE A 151 10.71 -7.74 -5.86
CA PHE A 151 10.14 -6.73 -6.74
C PHE A 151 11.18 -5.97 -7.57
N GLY A 152 12.43 -5.84 -7.09
CA GLY A 152 13.47 -5.05 -7.77
C GLY A 152 13.13 -3.56 -7.95
N SER A 153 12.07 -3.07 -7.29
CA SER A 153 11.51 -1.73 -7.53
C SER A 153 12.37 -0.61 -6.97
N SER A 154 12.34 0.55 -7.63
CA SER A 154 12.96 1.80 -7.14
C SER A 154 12.11 2.53 -6.10
N ILE A 155 10.91 2.00 -5.83
CA ILE A 155 9.91 2.54 -4.90
C ILE A 155 9.57 1.48 -3.84
N HIS A 156 9.25 1.92 -2.63
CA HIS A 156 8.72 1.06 -1.56
C HIS A 156 7.65 1.83 -0.78
N HIS A 157 6.46 1.24 -0.60
CA HIS A 157 5.40 1.78 0.25
C HIS A 157 5.47 1.14 1.64
N PHE A 158 5.55 1.95 2.69
CA PHE A 158 5.66 1.46 4.07
C PHE A 158 4.32 1.48 4.83
N GLY A 159 3.23 1.84 4.15
CA GLY A 159 1.90 1.97 4.72
C GLY A 159 1.84 3.07 5.76
N GLY A 160 1.60 2.67 7.01
CA GLY A 160 1.66 3.54 8.19
C GLY A 160 0.36 4.29 8.47
N ASP A 161 -0.74 3.83 7.89
CA ASP A 161 -2.12 4.22 8.15
C ASP A 161 -2.69 3.53 9.40
N GLU A 162 -3.79 4.10 9.91
CA GLU A 162 -4.64 3.56 10.99
C GLU A 162 -3.91 3.10 12.28
N VAL A 163 -2.69 3.60 12.51
CA VAL A 163 -1.86 3.22 13.66
C VAL A 163 -2.46 3.72 14.98
N ALA A 164 -2.90 2.81 15.84
CA ALA A 164 -3.37 3.16 17.18
C ALA A 164 -2.21 3.38 18.18
N TYR A 165 -2.36 4.27 19.15
CA TYR A 165 -1.36 4.50 20.22
C TYR A 165 -1.59 3.59 21.42
N ILE A 166 -1.42 2.29 21.19
CA ILE A 166 -1.69 1.20 22.13
C ILE A 166 -0.42 0.52 22.66
N TRP A 167 0.77 1.02 22.32
CA TRP A 167 2.03 0.55 22.94
C TRP A 167 2.17 0.98 24.40
N LYS A 168 1.40 2.00 24.79
CA LYS A 168 1.32 2.53 26.17
C LYS A 168 2.69 2.97 26.68
N THR A 169 3.50 3.58 25.82
CA THR A 169 4.76 4.19 26.27
C THR A 169 4.51 5.59 26.83
N LYS A 170 5.57 6.26 27.29
CA LYS A 170 5.47 7.66 27.73
C LYS A 170 5.16 8.61 26.58
N ASP A 171 5.52 8.24 25.35
CA ASP A 171 5.38 9.08 24.16
C ASP A 171 5.35 8.20 22.89
N ASP A 172 4.15 7.75 22.52
CA ASP A 172 3.94 6.91 21.34
C ASP A 172 4.16 7.69 20.04
N ASN A 173 4.03 9.02 20.04
CA ASN A 173 4.42 9.87 18.90
C ASN A 173 5.92 9.77 18.62
N LYS A 174 6.75 9.91 19.66
CA LYS A 174 8.20 9.76 19.53
C LYS A 174 8.57 8.34 19.12
N LEU A 175 7.89 7.33 19.66
CA LEU A 175 8.12 5.93 19.30
C LEU A 175 7.84 5.71 17.81
N PHE A 176 6.65 6.10 17.33
CA PHE A 176 6.25 5.90 15.94
C PHE A 176 7.12 6.71 14.97
N ASN A 177 7.44 7.97 15.29
CA ASN A 177 8.36 8.78 14.50
C ASN A 177 9.77 8.16 14.42
N THR A 178 10.26 7.55 15.51
CA THR A 178 11.55 6.84 15.51
C THR A 178 11.50 5.61 14.60
N PHE A 179 10.40 4.85 14.66
CA PHE A 179 10.19 3.69 13.80
C PHE A 179 10.15 4.07 12.31
N LEU A 180 9.39 5.10 11.92
CA LEU A 180 9.34 5.59 10.52
C LEU A 180 10.71 6.06 10.02
N ASN A 181 11.48 6.75 10.86
CA ASN A 181 12.84 7.14 10.49
C ASN A 181 13.76 5.93 10.31
N TRP A 182 13.59 4.89 11.13
CA TRP A 182 14.33 3.65 11.00
C TRP A 182 13.93 2.84 9.76
N THR A 183 12.64 2.66 9.47
CA THR A 183 12.19 1.91 8.27
C THR A 183 12.74 2.52 6.98
N LYS A 184 12.80 3.85 6.90
CA LYS A 184 13.44 4.55 5.79
C LYS A 184 14.90 4.13 5.56
N THR A 185 15.65 3.83 6.62
CA THR A 185 17.05 3.38 6.49
C THR A 185 17.18 2.00 5.84
N LEU A 186 16.10 1.22 5.81
CA LEU A 186 16.06 -0.09 5.17
C LEU A 186 16.00 0.01 3.64
N ALA A 187 15.57 1.16 3.10
CA ALA A 187 15.43 1.40 1.66
C ALA A 187 16.21 2.65 1.18
N PRO A 188 17.54 2.76 1.46
CA PRO A 188 18.29 4.02 1.38
C PRO A 188 18.46 4.60 -0.04
N LYS A 189 18.19 3.81 -1.08
CA LYS A 189 18.29 4.20 -2.50
C LYS A 189 16.94 4.29 -3.20
N LYS A 190 15.84 4.07 -2.48
CA LYS A 190 14.49 4.03 -3.03
C LYS A 190 13.73 5.31 -2.71
N SER A 191 12.75 5.64 -3.55
CA SER A 191 11.70 6.57 -3.13
C SER A 191 10.75 5.85 -2.19
N VAL A 192 10.49 6.44 -1.04
CA VAL A 192 9.66 5.83 0.00
C VAL A 192 8.34 6.58 0.13
N ILE A 193 7.26 5.81 0.29
CA ILE A 193 5.88 6.31 0.35
C ILE A 193 5.23 5.90 1.69
N LEU A 194 4.40 6.78 2.24
CA LEU A 194 3.48 6.50 3.35
C LEU A 194 2.08 6.98 3.00
N TRP A 195 1.07 6.37 3.60
CA TRP A 195 -0.27 6.97 3.69
C TRP A 195 -0.23 8.27 4.50
N ASP A 196 -1.29 9.07 4.45
CA ASP A 196 -1.27 10.44 4.98
C ASP A 196 -1.51 10.56 6.48
N ASP A 197 -2.02 9.51 7.14
CA ASP A 197 -2.36 9.47 8.57
C ASP A 197 -1.28 10.01 9.50
N PRO A 198 0.03 9.65 9.36
CA PRO A 198 1.07 10.18 10.23
C PRO A 198 1.15 11.72 10.20
N LEU A 199 0.69 12.35 9.12
CA LEU A 199 0.70 13.79 8.93
C LEU A 199 -0.70 14.44 9.02
N THR A 200 -1.80 13.68 8.98
CA THR A 200 -3.16 14.26 8.86
C THR A 200 -4.06 13.94 10.04
N ASP A 201 -3.83 12.83 10.75
CA ASP A 201 -4.54 12.50 11.98
C ASP A 201 -4.17 13.49 13.09
N LYS A 202 -5.19 13.94 13.83
CA LYS A 202 -5.10 14.94 14.89
C LYS A 202 -4.35 14.42 16.12
N GLU A 203 -4.36 13.11 16.35
CA GLU A 203 -3.63 12.50 17.47
C GLU A 203 -2.13 12.35 17.17
N LYS A 204 -1.75 12.50 15.90
CA LYS A 204 -0.38 12.31 15.42
C LYS A 204 0.36 13.64 15.33
N ASN A 205 1.54 13.67 15.94
CA ASN A 205 2.53 14.74 15.86
C ASN A 205 3.86 14.16 15.38
N ILE A 206 3.87 13.73 14.12
CA ILE A 206 5.03 13.11 13.45
C ILE A 206 5.77 14.16 12.63
N ASN A 207 7.09 14.12 12.69
CA ASN A 207 7.96 15.01 11.92
C ASN A 207 8.77 14.19 10.91
N LEU A 208 8.24 14.10 9.69
CA LEU A 208 8.88 13.40 8.58
C LEU A 208 9.78 14.32 7.75
N SER A 209 10.90 13.78 7.29
CA SER A 209 11.73 14.42 6.28
C SER A 209 10.96 14.59 4.95
N LYS A 210 11.23 15.69 4.22
CA LYS A 210 10.41 16.11 3.07
C LYS A 210 10.57 15.27 1.80
N ASP A 211 11.49 14.32 1.82
CA ASP A 211 11.72 13.37 0.74
C ASP A 211 10.75 12.18 0.76
N TRP A 212 10.09 11.91 1.89
CA TRP A 212 8.90 11.04 1.92
C TRP A 212 7.84 11.57 0.96
N ILE A 213 7.41 10.69 0.06
CA ILE A 213 6.20 10.89 -0.74
C ILE A 213 5.01 10.48 0.13
N ILE A 214 3.92 11.22 0.07
CA ILE A 214 2.75 10.96 0.88
C ILE A 214 1.58 10.65 -0.05
N GLN A 215 0.98 9.48 0.11
CA GLN A 215 -0.21 9.08 -0.61
C GLN A 215 -1.44 9.50 0.20
N THR A 216 -2.23 10.43 -0.34
CA THR A 216 -3.34 11.05 0.40
C THR A 216 -4.65 10.36 0.06
N TRP A 217 -5.21 9.64 1.04
CA TRP A 217 -6.49 8.96 0.89
C TRP A 217 -7.63 9.66 1.63
N HIS A 218 -7.33 10.49 2.63
CA HIS A 218 -8.33 11.31 3.28
C HIS A 218 -8.82 12.47 2.40
N LYS A 219 -10.13 12.72 2.41
CA LYS A 219 -10.74 13.82 1.64
C LYS A 219 -10.16 15.18 2.03
N GLY A 220 -9.65 15.92 1.05
CA GLY A 220 -9.22 17.30 1.22
C GLY A 220 -7.95 17.49 2.06
N THR A 221 -7.15 16.44 2.27
CA THR A 221 -5.86 16.55 2.97
C THR A 221 -4.70 16.89 2.04
N THR A 222 -4.84 16.67 0.73
CA THR A 222 -3.79 16.89 -0.28
C THR A 222 -3.08 18.24 -0.13
N GLN A 223 -3.83 19.35 0.00
CA GLN A 223 -3.24 20.67 0.15
C GLN A 223 -2.45 20.82 1.46
N LYS A 224 -2.95 20.28 2.57
CA LYS A 224 -2.26 20.35 3.88
C LYS A 224 -0.91 19.63 3.84
N VAL A 225 -0.84 18.50 3.14
CA VAL A 225 0.39 17.73 2.96
C VAL A 225 1.38 18.48 2.06
N LEU A 226 0.89 19.13 1.01
CA LEU A 226 1.68 20.03 0.15
C LEU A 226 2.24 21.23 0.92
N ASP A 227 1.45 21.84 1.80
CA ASP A 227 1.85 22.97 2.65
C ASP A 227 2.93 22.56 3.66
N LYS A 228 2.90 21.30 4.12
CA LYS A 228 3.98 20.68 4.88
C LYS A 228 5.23 20.40 4.04
N GLY A 229 5.19 20.61 2.73
CA GLY A 229 6.34 20.58 1.83
C GLY A 229 6.61 19.24 1.14
N HIS A 230 5.74 18.24 1.31
CA HIS A 230 5.93 16.89 0.73
C HIS A 230 5.48 16.81 -0.73
N ARG A 231 5.99 15.78 -1.43
CA ARG A 231 5.44 15.33 -2.72
C ARG A 231 4.24 14.43 -2.43
N VAL A 232 3.21 14.49 -3.29
CA VAL A 232 1.96 13.76 -3.06
C VAL A 232 1.55 12.89 -4.25
N ILE A 233 0.98 11.75 -3.92
CA ILE A 233 0.19 10.90 -4.81
C ILE A 233 -1.25 10.98 -4.29
N VAL A 234 -2.21 11.30 -5.16
CA VAL A 234 -3.60 11.51 -4.74
C VAL A 234 -4.42 10.23 -4.90
N SER A 235 -5.02 9.78 -3.81
CA SER A 235 -5.90 8.60 -3.77
C SER A 235 -7.14 8.85 -2.91
N GLU A 236 -7.64 10.09 -2.85
CA GLU A 236 -8.75 10.46 -1.94
C GLU A 236 -9.93 9.49 -2.09
N SER A 237 -10.29 8.81 -1.00
CA SER A 237 -11.16 7.61 -1.03
C SER A 237 -12.55 7.88 -1.58
N ASN A 238 -13.06 9.09 -1.37
CA ASN A 238 -14.34 9.53 -1.90
C ASN A 238 -14.34 9.77 -3.43
N ALA A 239 -13.19 9.67 -4.09
CA ALA A 239 -13.03 9.92 -5.52
C ALA A 239 -12.31 8.77 -6.25
N PHE A 240 -11.31 8.13 -5.63
CA PHE A 240 -10.41 7.19 -6.31
C PHE A 240 -10.52 5.73 -5.83
N TYR A 241 -11.27 5.42 -4.78
CA TYR A 241 -11.46 4.02 -4.34
C TYR A 241 -12.58 3.38 -5.14
N LEU A 242 -12.35 2.23 -5.78
CA LEU A 242 -13.42 1.46 -6.39
C LEU A 242 -14.52 1.14 -5.35
N GLY A 243 -15.79 1.16 -5.77
CA GLY A 243 -16.96 1.13 -4.87
C GLY A 243 -17.43 2.53 -4.42
N ASN A 244 -16.50 3.46 -4.16
CA ASN A 244 -16.82 4.87 -3.90
C ASN A 244 -16.66 5.75 -5.15
N ALA A 245 -15.75 5.38 -6.04
CA ALA A 245 -15.40 6.08 -7.26
C ALA A 245 -16.45 5.83 -8.34
N ASP A 246 -16.69 6.85 -9.15
CA ASP A 246 -17.41 6.74 -10.39
C ASP A 246 -16.77 7.69 -11.41
N ALA A 247 -17.14 7.54 -12.69
CA ALA A 247 -16.57 8.34 -13.76
C ALA A 247 -16.73 9.86 -13.54
N LYS A 248 -17.82 10.30 -12.89
CA LYS A 248 -18.12 11.70 -12.63
C LYS A 248 -17.25 12.25 -11.49
N LYS A 249 -17.12 11.52 -10.38
CA LYS A 249 -16.27 11.91 -9.24
C LYS A 249 -14.82 12.05 -9.67
N ILE A 250 -14.29 11.08 -10.42
CA ILE A 250 -12.91 11.13 -10.94
C ILE A 250 -12.74 12.29 -11.92
N SER A 251 -13.61 12.41 -12.93
CA SER A 251 -13.47 13.45 -13.97
C SER A 251 -13.64 14.88 -13.44
N SER A 252 -14.38 15.04 -12.34
CA SER A 252 -14.62 16.34 -11.72
C SER A 252 -13.58 16.70 -10.64
N PHE A 253 -12.75 15.76 -10.22
CA PHE A 253 -11.76 15.98 -9.17
C PHE A 253 -10.78 17.11 -9.55
N LYS A 254 -10.58 18.05 -8.63
CA LYS A 254 -9.72 19.22 -8.84
C LYS A 254 -8.41 19.01 -8.10
N PHE A 255 -7.39 18.61 -8.84
CA PHE A 255 -6.03 18.52 -8.34
C PHE A 255 -5.49 19.91 -7.93
N PRO A 256 -4.76 20.02 -6.82
CA PRO A 256 -4.01 21.22 -6.50
C PRO A 256 -3.01 21.57 -7.61
N LYS A 257 -2.87 22.86 -7.94
CA LYS A 257 -1.88 23.33 -8.91
C LYS A 257 -0.50 23.40 -8.28
N SER A 258 0.21 22.26 -8.27
CA SER A 258 1.56 22.16 -7.72
C SER A 258 2.41 21.16 -8.49
N SER A 259 3.70 21.46 -8.68
CA SER A 259 4.66 20.52 -9.27
C SER A 259 4.96 19.33 -8.36
N LYS A 260 4.60 19.42 -7.08
CA LYS A 260 4.75 18.35 -6.08
C LYS A 260 3.61 17.32 -6.12
N VAL A 261 2.55 17.56 -6.90
CA VAL A 261 1.55 16.53 -7.21
C VAL A 261 2.13 15.62 -8.30
N LEU A 262 2.55 14.42 -7.91
CA LEU A 262 3.18 13.46 -8.82
C LEU A 262 2.15 12.81 -9.75
N GLY A 263 0.93 12.64 -9.22
CA GLY A 263 -0.22 12.11 -9.93
C GLY A 263 -1.24 11.49 -8.99
N PHE A 264 -1.81 10.37 -9.39
CA PHE A 264 -2.92 9.72 -8.69
C PHE A 264 -2.79 8.20 -8.69
N GLU A 265 -3.49 7.56 -7.76
CA GLU A 265 -3.83 6.14 -7.89
C GLU A 265 -5.32 5.90 -7.72
N VAL A 266 -5.88 5.08 -8.61
CA VAL A 266 -7.18 4.41 -8.37
C VAL A 266 -6.90 3.21 -7.46
N VAL A 267 -7.69 3.03 -6.42
CA VAL A 267 -7.42 2.05 -5.37
C VAL A 267 -8.55 1.04 -5.30
N TRP A 268 -8.20 -0.23 -5.20
CA TRP A 268 -9.15 -1.31 -4.93
C TRP A 268 -8.75 -2.02 -3.64
N PHE A 269 -9.36 -1.58 -2.53
CA PHE A 269 -9.43 -2.39 -1.30
C PHE A 269 -10.49 -3.46 -1.51
N THR A 270 -10.06 -4.71 -1.45
CA THR A 270 -10.89 -5.84 -1.86
C THR A 270 -11.74 -6.34 -0.71
N SER A 271 -12.85 -6.99 -1.07
CA SER A 271 -13.75 -7.65 -0.13
C SER A 271 -14.00 -9.10 -0.55
N GLU A 272 -14.57 -9.90 0.35
CA GLU A 272 -14.87 -11.32 0.06
C GLU A 272 -15.73 -11.51 -1.19
N GLY A 273 -16.63 -10.56 -1.47
CA GLY A 273 -17.57 -10.60 -2.59
C GLY A 273 -16.96 -10.24 -3.95
N ASP A 274 -15.73 -9.72 -3.99
CA ASP A 274 -15.06 -9.43 -5.25
C ASP A 274 -14.67 -10.72 -5.97
N ASP A 275 -14.92 -10.77 -7.29
CA ASP A 275 -14.54 -11.89 -8.16
C ASP A 275 -13.28 -11.55 -8.97
N PRO A 276 -12.12 -12.16 -8.67
CA PRO A 276 -10.90 -11.97 -9.43
C PRO A 276 -11.01 -12.35 -10.91
N ASN A 277 -12.04 -13.09 -11.32
CA ASN A 277 -12.24 -13.52 -12.71
C ASN A 277 -13.10 -12.56 -13.54
N ASP A 278 -13.76 -11.58 -12.91
CA ASP A 278 -14.65 -10.63 -13.58
C ASP A 278 -14.18 -9.18 -13.40
N LEU A 279 -13.09 -8.85 -14.08
CA LEU A 279 -12.44 -7.54 -14.02
C LEU A 279 -13.04 -6.50 -14.99
N GLU A 280 -13.93 -6.92 -15.89
CA GLU A 280 -14.50 -6.07 -16.94
C GLU A 280 -15.82 -5.41 -16.54
N GLN A 281 -16.23 -5.59 -15.28
CA GLN A 281 -17.44 -4.97 -14.75
C GLN A 281 -17.37 -3.43 -14.85
N SER A 282 -18.51 -2.81 -15.15
CA SER A 282 -18.58 -1.37 -15.38
C SER A 282 -18.12 -0.53 -14.19
N TRP A 283 -18.35 -1.01 -12.96
CA TRP A 283 -17.91 -0.33 -11.74
C TRP A 283 -16.38 -0.35 -11.55
N ILE A 284 -15.65 -1.21 -12.27
CA ILE A 284 -14.18 -1.22 -12.35
C ILE A 284 -13.74 -0.37 -13.56
N ILE A 285 -14.28 -0.66 -14.73
CA ILE A 285 -13.81 -0.12 -16.00
C ILE A 285 -14.12 1.37 -16.20
N GLU A 286 -15.30 1.84 -15.80
CA GLU A 286 -15.68 3.25 -15.98
C GLU A 286 -14.81 4.21 -15.15
N PRO A 287 -14.48 3.91 -13.88
CA PRO A 287 -13.44 4.64 -13.15
C PRO A 287 -12.08 4.68 -13.85
N LEU A 288 -11.59 3.54 -14.38
CA LEU A 288 -10.31 3.49 -15.10
C LEU A 288 -10.34 4.36 -16.36
N LYS A 289 -11.41 4.27 -17.15
CA LYS A 289 -11.64 5.13 -18.33
C LYS A 289 -11.63 6.60 -17.96
N ALA A 290 -12.29 7.00 -16.87
CA ALA A 290 -12.31 8.38 -16.41
C ALA A 290 -10.90 8.84 -15.98
N ALA A 291 -10.20 8.01 -15.21
CA ALA A 291 -8.86 8.31 -14.72
C ALA A 291 -7.84 8.45 -15.87
N SER A 292 -7.97 7.64 -16.93
CA SER A 292 -7.11 7.71 -18.13
C SER A 292 -7.12 9.07 -18.83
N LYS A 293 -8.16 9.88 -18.60
CA LYS A 293 -8.36 11.22 -19.19
C LYS A 293 -7.83 12.35 -18.31
N ILE A 294 -7.38 12.08 -17.08
CA ILE A 294 -6.82 13.09 -16.19
C ILE A 294 -5.56 13.68 -16.81
N ARG A 295 -5.45 15.02 -16.78
CA ARG A 295 -4.29 15.79 -17.25
C ARG A 295 -3.88 16.80 -16.18
N ARG A 296 -2.59 17.17 -16.20
CA ARG A 296 -2.06 18.31 -15.47
C ARG A 296 -2.61 19.59 -16.07
N ALA A 297 -3.07 20.49 -15.21
CA ALA A 297 -3.50 21.83 -15.57
C ALA A 297 -2.31 22.75 -15.85
#